data_AF-A0A8S3UCX4-F1
#
_entry.id   AF-A0A8S3UCX4-F1
#
_cell.length_a   1.000
_cell.length_b   1.000
_cell.length_c   1.000
_cell.angle_alpha   90.00
_cell.angle_beta   90.00
_cell.angle_gamma   90.00
#
_symmetry.space_group_name_H-M   'P 1'
#
loop_
_entity.id
_entity.type
_entity.pdbx_description
1 polymer ?
#
loop_
_entity_poly.entity_id
_entity_poly.type
_entity_poly.pdbx_seq_one_letter_code
_entity_poly.pdbx_strand_id
1 'polypeptide(L)'
;MGVHPSLLNPITCSKIIVQLCYSKGLYGCELWNNLTKNELLLLERTHRYICKYVQGLPRLTRTDKCTSLLGWIPIESIININKLLFFGRLCNMPSKYLPKNVLMSRLLVFYHKCTENNFGFVNDVIQIMQKYDLVGHIEKLISTSYFPKQKQWKSIVKKRVYEYEENILKQRLDSDNDFEYFKHIHNSIEPHRAWTILRQYPSLNFQAKFIISLCALVRPSEPDAEQY
;
A
#
# COMPACT_ATOMS: atom_id res chain seq x y z
N MET A 1 9.18 -22.79 -21.17
CA MET A 1 10.18 -21.71 -20.94
C MET A 1 11.05 -22.11 -19.77
N GLY A 2 12.33 -22.39 -20.03
CA GLY A 2 13.29 -22.81 -19.02
C GLY A 2 13.56 -21.70 -18.01
N VAL A 3 13.54 -22.04 -16.71
CA VAL A 3 13.90 -21.12 -15.64
C VAL A 3 14.93 -21.84 -14.76
N HIS A 4 16.13 -21.28 -14.75
CA HIS A 4 17.31 -21.77 -14.02
C HIS A 4 17.01 -21.91 -12.50
N PRO A 5 17.59 -22.91 -11.80
CA PRO A 5 17.31 -23.21 -10.39
C PRO A 5 17.74 -22.11 -9.38
N SER A 6 18.44 -21.06 -9.83
CA SER A 6 18.86 -19.91 -9.02
C SER A 6 17.90 -18.72 -9.14
N LEU A 7 16.63 -18.88 -8.72
CA LEU A 7 15.71 -17.75 -8.69
C LEU A 7 16.23 -16.65 -7.75
N LEU A 8 16.21 -15.41 -8.25
CA LEU A 8 16.49 -14.21 -7.47
C LEU A 8 15.57 -14.18 -6.24
N ASN A 9 16.12 -13.82 -5.07
CA ASN A 9 15.36 -13.78 -3.83
C ASN A 9 14.08 -12.91 -3.99
N PRO A 10 12.90 -13.36 -3.52
CA PRO A 10 11.64 -12.61 -3.65
C PRO A 10 11.69 -11.17 -3.10
N ILE A 11 12.45 -10.91 -2.03
CA ILE A 11 12.65 -9.55 -1.49
C ILE A 11 13.46 -8.70 -2.47
N THR A 12 14.49 -9.28 -3.10
CA THR A 12 15.28 -8.56 -4.12
C THR A 12 14.41 -8.24 -5.33
N CYS A 13 13.64 -9.20 -5.84
CA CYS A 13 12.66 -8.97 -6.91
C CYS A 13 11.67 -7.87 -6.53
N SER A 14 11.13 -7.96 -5.31
CA SER A 14 10.19 -6.97 -4.77
C SER A 14 10.77 -5.55 -4.82
N LYS A 15 12.02 -5.37 -4.37
CA LYS A 15 12.73 -4.08 -4.44
C LYS A 15 12.92 -3.59 -5.87
N ILE A 16 13.31 -4.47 -6.79
CA ILE A 16 13.49 -4.11 -8.21
C ILE A 16 12.16 -3.65 -8.81
N ILE A 17 11.06 -4.36 -8.55
CA ILE A 17 9.72 -4.02 -9.04
C ILE A 17 9.28 -2.67 -8.50
N VAL A 18 9.39 -2.44 -7.19
CA VAL A 18 9.04 -1.15 -6.59
C VAL A 18 9.89 -0.02 -7.17
N GLN A 19 11.19 -0.25 -7.36
CA GLN A 19 12.11 0.78 -7.84
C GLN A 19 11.97 1.09 -9.33
N LEU A 20 11.66 0.10 -10.18
CA LEU A 20 11.63 0.26 -11.64
C LEU A 20 10.21 0.26 -12.21
N CYS A 21 9.38 -0.68 -11.79
CA CYS A 21 8.03 -0.83 -12.34
C CYS A 21 7.09 0.21 -11.75
N TYR A 22 7.10 0.44 -10.43
CA TYR A 22 6.19 1.44 -9.84
C TYR A 22 6.63 2.86 -10.16
N SER A 23 7.93 3.13 -10.19
CA SER A 23 8.43 4.47 -10.56
C SER A 23 8.01 4.88 -11.96
N LYS A 24 7.98 3.94 -12.92
CA LYS A 24 7.53 4.19 -14.30
C LYS A 24 6.02 4.09 -14.45
N GLY A 25 5.42 3.02 -13.93
CA GLY A 25 4.00 2.70 -14.12
C GLY A 25 3.04 3.56 -13.31
N LEU A 26 3.50 4.13 -12.18
CA LEU A 26 2.72 5.07 -11.36
C LEU A 26 3.21 6.52 -11.53
N TYR A 27 3.98 6.81 -12.58
CA TYR A 27 4.40 8.18 -12.85
C TYR A 27 3.18 9.07 -13.10
N GLY A 28 3.08 10.18 -12.36
CA GLY A 28 1.96 11.11 -12.47
C GLY A 28 0.68 10.64 -11.78
N CYS A 29 0.71 9.53 -11.04
CA CYS A 29 -0.48 9.03 -10.35
C CYS A 29 -1.00 10.00 -9.26
N GLU A 30 -0.17 10.94 -8.83
CA GLU A 30 -0.58 12.02 -7.92
C GLU A 30 -1.67 12.94 -8.51
N LEU A 31 -1.82 12.97 -9.84
CA LEU A 31 -2.81 13.79 -10.54
C LEU A 31 -4.04 13.00 -11.02
N TRP A 32 -4.07 11.68 -10.80
CA TRP A 32 -5.21 10.84 -11.17
C TRP A 32 -6.38 11.13 -10.23
N ASN A 33 -7.29 12.01 -10.66
CA ASN A 33 -8.50 12.34 -9.91
C ASN A 33 -9.65 11.46 -10.38
N ASN A 34 -10.56 11.08 -9.47
CA ASN A 34 -11.78 10.34 -9.79
C ASN A 34 -11.54 8.97 -10.47
N LEU A 35 -10.47 8.26 -10.11
CA LEU A 35 -10.25 6.88 -10.55
C LEU A 35 -11.48 6.03 -10.20
N THR A 36 -12.06 5.39 -11.21
CA THR A 36 -13.18 4.49 -10.99
C THR A 36 -12.70 3.23 -10.25
N LYS A 37 -13.63 2.58 -9.53
CA LYS A 37 -13.34 1.31 -8.85
C LYS A 37 -12.81 0.24 -9.83
N ASN A 38 -13.27 0.27 -11.09
CA ASN A 38 -12.86 -0.70 -12.11
C ASN A 38 -11.41 -0.48 -12.58
N GLU A 39 -11.00 0.76 -12.81
CA GLU A 39 -9.62 1.10 -13.18
C GLU A 39 -8.65 0.74 -12.05
N LEU A 40 -9.03 1.07 -10.81
CA LEU A 40 -8.24 0.71 -9.64
C LEU A 40 -8.13 -0.82 -9.50
N LEU A 41 -9.24 -1.54 -9.72
CA LEU A 41 -9.24 -3.01 -9.68
C LEU A 41 -8.33 -3.62 -10.75
N LEU A 42 -8.21 -3.01 -11.93
CA LEU A 42 -7.30 -3.49 -12.99
C LEU A 42 -5.83 -3.36 -12.59
N LEU A 43 -5.44 -2.21 -12.02
CA LEU A 43 -4.10 -2.00 -11.47
C LEU A 43 -3.81 -2.99 -10.35
N GLU A 44 -4.78 -3.16 -9.47
CA GLU A 44 -4.68 -4.05 -8.32
C GLU A 44 -4.56 -5.52 -8.76
N ARG A 45 -5.29 -5.98 -9.79
CA ARG A 45 -5.11 -7.33 -10.35
C ARG A 45 -3.68 -7.57 -10.85
N THR A 46 -3.08 -6.59 -11.51
CA THR A 46 -1.69 -6.67 -11.98
C THR A 46 -0.72 -6.75 -10.81
N HIS A 47 -0.90 -5.89 -9.81
CA HIS A 47 -0.11 -5.89 -8.57
C HIS A 47 -0.15 -7.26 -7.87
N ARG A 48 -1.36 -7.83 -7.72
CA ARG A 48 -1.59 -9.15 -7.09
C ARG A 48 -0.94 -10.28 -7.86
N TYR A 49 -1.03 -10.24 -9.19
CA TYR A 49 -0.40 -11.24 -10.05
C TYR A 49 1.12 -11.26 -9.86
N ILE A 50 1.75 -10.08 -9.91
CA ILE A 50 3.20 -9.93 -9.73
C ILE A 50 3.62 -10.45 -8.35
N CYS A 51 2.89 -10.09 -7.30
CA CYS A 51 3.17 -10.51 -5.92
C CYS A 51 3.26 -12.04 -5.77
N LYS A 52 2.31 -12.78 -6.37
CA LYS A 52 2.28 -14.24 -6.35
C LYS A 52 3.39 -14.83 -7.22
N TYR A 53 3.58 -14.28 -8.40
CA TYR A 53 4.59 -14.72 -9.36
C TYR A 53 6.01 -14.65 -8.78
N VAL A 54 6.36 -13.53 -8.14
CA VAL A 54 7.68 -13.31 -7.52
C VAL A 54 7.98 -14.32 -6.41
N GLN A 55 6.95 -14.76 -5.68
CA GLN A 55 7.09 -15.73 -4.60
C GLN A 55 6.98 -17.19 -5.08
N GLY A 56 6.60 -17.42 -6.34
CA GLY A 56 6.29 -18.76 -6.85
C GLY A 56 5.02 -19.36 -6.24
N LEU A 57 4.09 -18.53 -5.77
CA LEU A 57 2.83 -18.98 -5.17
C LEU A 57 1.75 -19.19 -6.23
N PRO A 58 0.83 -20.17 -6.03
CA PRO A 58 -0.32 -20.38 -6.91
C PRO A 58 -1.16 -19.12 -7.13
N ARG A 59 -1.76 -19.00 -8.33
CA ARG A 59 -2.61 -17.84 -8.68
C ARG A 59 -3.81 -17.68 -7.73
N LEU A 60 -4.31 -18.79 -7.19
CA LEU A 60 -5.46 -18.84 -6.29
C LEU A 60 -5.10 -18.53 -4.81
N THR A 61 -3.82 -18.39 -4.48
CA THR A 61 -3.42 -18.02 -3.11
C THR A 61 -4.02 -16.68 -2.72
N ARG A 62 -4.49 -16.57 -1.48
CA ARG A 62 -5.09 -15.33 -0.95
C ARG A 62 -4.07 -14.19 -1.00
N THR A 63 -4.47 -13.10 -1.65
CA THR A 63 -3.61 -11.96 -1.93
C THR A 63 -3.01 -11.36 -0.67
N ASP A 64 -3.82 -11.16 0.37
CA ASP A 64 -3.40 -10.47 1.58
C ASP A 64 -2.27 -11.22 2.30
N LYS A 65 -2.30 -12.56 2.27
CA LYS A 65 -1.19 -13.41 2.71
C LYS A 65 0.05 -13.14 1.83
N CYS A 66 -0.10 -13.19 0.50
CA CYS A 66 1.02 -12.96 -0.41
C CYS A 66 1.66 -11.58 -0.24
N THR A 67 0.87 -10.51 -0.16
CA THR A 67 1.37 -9.13 -0.06
C THR A 67 2.02 -8.87 1.29
N SER A 68 1.41 -9.33 2.39
CA SER A 68 1.99 -9.20 3.72
C SER A 68 3.35 -9.89 3.83
N LEU A 69 3.52 -11.09 3.25
CA LEU A 69 4.80 -11.82 3.23
C LEU A 69 5.95 -11.09 2.50
N LEU A 70 5.65 -10.14 1.62
CA LEU A 70 6.64 -9.28 0.95
C LEU A 70 6.78 -7.89 1.60
N GLY A 71 5.95 -7.58 2.60
CA GLY A 71 5.81 -6.22 3.14
C GLY A 71 5.18 -5.24 2.15
N TRP A 72 4.31 -5.72 1.26
CA TRP A 72 3.59 -4.91 0.29
C TRP A 72 2.23 -4.47 0.83
N ILE A 73 1.88 -3.24 0.52
CA ILE A 73 0.55 -2.66 0.71
C ILE A 73 -0.19 -2.61 -0.64
N PRO A 74 -1.54 -2.49 -0.64
CA PRO A 74 -2.32 -2.40 -1.86
C PRO A 74 -1.86 -1.27 -2.80
N ILE A 75 -2.10 -1.41 -4.12
CA ILE A 75 -1.64 -0.41 -5.10
C ILE A 75 -2.28 0.97 -4.86
N GLU A 76 -3.53 0.97 -4.40
CA GLU A 76 -4.26 2.18 -4.02
C GLU A 76 -3.51 2.97 -2.95
N SER A 77 -3.00 2.28 -1.94
CA SER A 77 -2.30 2.90 -0.81
C SER A 77 -0.96 3.47 -1.23
N ILE A 78 -0.30 2.88 -2.24
CA ILE A 78 0.89 3.44 -2.88
C ILE A 78 0.54 4.72 -3.65
N ILE A 79 -0.56 4.73 -4.41
CA ILE A 79 -1.05 5.91 -5.13
C ILE A 79 -1.39 7.03 -4.13
N ASN A 80 -2.06 6.69 -3.04
CA ASN A 80 -2.43 7.64 -1.99
C ASN A 80 -1.20 8.26 -1.31
N ILE A 81 -0.15 7.47 -1.04
CA ILE A 81 1.14 7.99 -0.57
C ILE A 81 1.68 9.02 -1.57
N ASN A 82 1.71 8.71 -2.87
CA ASN A 82 2.22 9.63 -3.88
C ASN A 82 1.41 10.94 -3.96
N LYS A 83 0.08 10.86 -3.89
CA LYS A 83 -0.82 12.02 -3.82
C LYS A 83 -0.54 12.90 -2.59
N LEU A 84 -0.45 12.29 -1.41
CA LEU A 84 -0.14 13.00 -0.16
C LEU A 84 1.26 13.64 -0.19
N LEU A 85 2.26 12.94 -0.73
CA LEU A 85 3.61 13.49 -0.89
C LEU A 85 3.64 14.66 -1.87
N PHE A 86 2.88 14.59 -2.97
CA PHE A 86 2.71 15.70 -3.89
C PHE A 86 2.03 16.90 -3.22
N PHE A 87 0.93 16.69 -2.49
CA PHE A 87 0.29 17.74 -1.71
C PHE A 87 1.27 18.41 -0.74
N GLY A 88 2.04 17.63 0.02
CA GLY A 88 3.02 18.19 0.94
C GLY A 88 4.15 18.95 0.25
N ARG A 89 4.54 18.58 -0.98
CA ARG A 89 5.44 19.39 -1.81
C ARG A 89 4.81 20.74 -2.14
N LEU A 90 3.53 20.75 -2.53
CA LEU A 90 2.81 21.99 -2.84
C LEU A 90 2.71 22.93 -1.62
N CYS A 91 2.38 22.41 -0.44
CA CYS A 91 2.30 23.20 0.80
C CYS A 91 3.66 23.81 1.19
N ASN A 92 4.75 23.06 1.00
CA ASN A 92 6.10 23.50 1.36
C ASN A 92 6.75 24.44 0.31
N MET A 93 6.09 24.70 -0.83
CA MET A 93 6.63 25.66 -1.81
C MET A 93 6.62 27.11 -1.26
N PRO A 94 7.49 27.99 -1.75
CA PRO A 94 7.37 29.43 -1.52
C PRO A 94 6.08 30.02 -2.14
N SER A 95 5.46 30.99 -1.48
CA SER A 95 4.18 31.61 -1.94
C SER A 95 4.31 32.47 -3.20
N LYS A 96 5.53 32.70 -3.69
CA LYS A 96 5.75 33.33 -5.01
C LYS A 96 5.33 32.42 -6.18
N TYR A 97 5.21 31.11 -5.93
CA TYR A 97 4.88 30.14 -6.98
C TYR A 97 3.36 30.00 -7.15
N LEU A 98 2.90 30.15 -8.39
CA LEU A 98 1.49 30.04 -8.76
C LEU A 98 0.82 28.74 -8.27
N PRO A 99 1.43 27.54 -8.38
CA PRO A 99 0.80 26.31 -7.90
C PRO A 99 0.43 26.33 -6.41
N LYS A 100 1.25 26.98 -5.56
CA LYS A 100 0.92 27.13 -4.15
C LYS A 100 -0.25 28.06 -3.94
N ASN A 101 -0.28 29.19 -4.64
CA ASN A 101 -1.37 30.16 -4.51
C ASN A 101 -2.70 29.57 -4.99
N VAL A 102 -2.67 28.81 -6.09
CA VAL A 102 -3.84 28.06 -6.59
C VAL A 102 -4.29 27.02 -5.56
N LEU A 103 -3.36 26.27 -4.96
CA LEU A 103 -3.70 25.30 -3.91
C LEU A 103 -4.34 25.98 -2.71
N MET A 104 -3.73 27.04 -2.17
CA MET A 104 -4.24 27.75 -0.99
C MET A 104 -5.62 28.36 -1.26
N SER A 105 -5.81 28.98 -2.42
CA SER A 105 -7.10 29.52 -2.84
C SER A 105 -8.17 28.43 -2.88
N ARG A 106 -7.89 27.27 -3.50
CA ARG A 106 -8.83 26.15 -3.56
C ARG A 106 -9.10 25.52 -2.19
N LEU A 107 -8.11 25.43 -1.31
CA LEU A 107 -8.29 24.93 0.06
C LEU A 107 -9.22 25.84 0.87
N LEU A 108 -9.07 27.17 0.75
CA LEU A 108 -9.94 28.12 1.41
C LEU A 108 -11.38 28.03 0.88
N VAL A 109 -11.55 27.98 -0.45
CA VAL A 109 -12.88 27.79 -1.08
C VAL A 109 -13.56 26.51 -0.59
N PHE A 110 -12.79 25.40 -0.51
CA PHE A 110 -13.29 24.13 -0.01
C PHE A 110 -13.73 24.23 1.47
N TYR A 111 -12.89 24.82 2.33
CA TYR A 111 -13.15 24.89 3.77
C TYR A 111 -14.31 25.82 4.11
N HIS A 112 -14.45 26.92 3.37
CA HIS A 112 -15.58 27.85 3.51
C HIS A 112 -16.84 27.40 2.74
N LYS A 113 -16.84 26.19 2.18
CA LYS A 113 -17.97 25.57 1.46
C LYS A 113 -18.60 26.47 0.39
N CYS A 114 -17.79 27.28 -0.29
CA CYS A 114 -18.30 28.26 -1.25
C CYS A 114 -18.83 27.64 -2.55
N THR A 115 -18.72 26.32 -2.75
CA THR A 115 -19.22 25.61 -3.93
C THR A 115 -19.73 24.20 -3.61
N GLU A 116 -20.87 23.82 -4.19
CA GLU A 116 -21.47 22.48 -4.06
C GLU A 116 -20.75 21.41 -4.90
N ASN A 117 -19.94 21.81 -5.90
CA ASN A 117 -19.20 20.91 -6.79
C ASN A 117 -17.73 20.75 -6.38
N ASN A 118 -17.48 19.98 -5.32
CA ASN A 118 -16.12 19.71 -4.83
C ASN A 118 -15.44 18.56 -5.60
N PHE A 119 -15.22 18.73 -6.90
CA PHE A 119 -14.46 17.76 -7.70
C PHE A 119 -13.00 18.17 -7.88
N GLY A 120 -12.12 17.17 -8.04
CA GLY A 120 -10.71 17.37 -8.38
C GLY A 120 -9.75 17.20 -7.19
N PHE A 121 -8.50 17.60 -7.42
CA PHE A 121 -7.35 17.27 -6.57
C PHE A 121 -7.53 17.59 -5.08
N VAL A 122 -8.11 18.74 -4.73
CA VAL A 122 -8.27 19.14 -3.32
C VAL A 122 -9.24 18.21 -2.59
N ASN A 123 -10.40 17.94 -3.19
CA ASN A 123 -11.38 17.04 -2.59
C ASN A 123 -10.83 15.61 -2.45
N ASP A 124 -10.18 15.12 -3.51
CA ASP A 124 -9.55 13.79 -3.52
C ASP A 124 -8.47 13.66 -2.40
N VAL A 125 -7.58 14.65 -2.26
CA VAL A 125 -6.59 14.65 -1.18
C VAL A 125 -7.23 14.75 0.19
N ILE A 126 -8.31 15.52 0.36
CA ILE A 126 -9.01 15.63 1.66
C ILE A 126 -9.66 14.29 2.03
N GLN A 127 -10.29 13.60 1.09
CA GLN A 127 -10.84 12.26 1.32
C GLN A 127 -9.73 11.26 1.71
N ILE A 128 -8.58 11.32 1.03
CA ILE A 128 -7.41 10.51 1.37
C ILE A 128 -6.89 10.87 2.78
N MET A 129 -6.81 12.16 3.12
CA MET A 129 -6.40 12.58 4.46
C MET A 129 -7.37 12.14 5.55
N GLN A 130 -8.67 12.14 5.28
CA GLN A 130 -9.69 11.60 6.19
C GLN A 130 -9.47 10.09 6.39
N LYS A 131 -9.25 9.33 5.31
CA LYS A 131 -8.96 7.89 5.37
C LYS A 131 -7.78 7.55 6.29
N TYR A 132 -6.73 8.37 6.28
CA TYR A 132 -5.49 8.13 7.03
C TYR A 132 -5.32 8.99 8.30
N ASP A 133 -6.39 9.65 8.77
CA ASP A 133 -6.36 10.50 9.97
C ASP A 133 -5.27 11.61 9.93
N LEU A 134 -5.24 12.35 8.82
CA LEU A 134 -4.25 13.41 8.53
C LEU A 134 -4.87 14.81 8.42
N VAL A 135 -6.20 14.95 8.56
CA VAL A 135 -6.94 16.21 8.32
C VAL A 135 -6.47 17.34 9.24
N GLY A 136 -6.06 17.05 10.47
CA GLY A 136 -5.55 18.05 11.40
C GLY A 136 -4.33 18.83 10.88
N HIS A 137 -3.58 18.28 9.91
CA HIS A 137 -2.51 19.02 9.24
C HIS A 137 -3.01 20.11 8.30
N ILE A 138 -4.19 19.95 7.69
CA ILE A 138 -4.84 20.98 6.88
C ILE A 138 -5.37 22.09 7.80
N GLU A 139 -6.04 21.72 8.88
CA GLU A 139 -6.58 22.70 9.84
C GLU A 139 -5.46 23.57 10.42
N LYS A 140 -4.33 22.93 10.77
CA LYS A 140 -3.13 23.66 11.22
C LYS A 140 -2.54 24.55 10.15
N LEU A 141 -2.52 24.11 8.89
CA LEU A 141 -2.07 24.93 7.76
C LEU A 141 -2.97 26.15 7.56
N ILE A 142 -4.29 26.02 7.63
CA ILE A 142 -5.22 27.13 7.44
C ILE A 142 -5.14 28.12 8.62
N SER A 143 -5.11 27.63 9.86
CA SER A 143 -5.12 28.47 11.07
C SER A 143 -3.78 29.14 11.39
N THR A 144 -2.66 28.46 11.18
CA THR A 144 -1.33 28.93 11.62
C THR A 144 -0.33 29.09 10.48
N SER A 145 -0.73 28.81 9.23
CA SER A 145 0.18 28.75 8.07
C SER A 145 1.33 27.75 8.23
N TYR A 146 1.23 26.83 9.20
CA TYR A 146 2.25 25.81 9.46
C TYR A 146 1.92 24.50 8.75
N PHE A 147 2.92 23.95 8.07
CA PHE A 147 2.87 22.59 7.53
C PHE A 147 4.19 21.84 7.82
N PRO A 148 4.17 20.52 8.06
CA PRO A 148 5.39 19.77 8.29
C PRO A 148 6.38 19.89 7.11
N LYS A 149 7.67 20.04 7.43
CA LYS A 149 8.74 20.05 6.42
C LYS A 149 8.73 18.76 5.61
N GLN A 150 9.16 18.81 4.36
CA GLN A 150 9.07 17.70 3.39
C GLN A 150 9.56 16.34 3.93
N LYS A 151 10.72 16.30 4.62
CA LYS A 151 11.24 15.05 5.21
C LYS A 151 10.32 14.49 6.31
N GLN A 152 9.84 15.37 7.19
CA GLN A 152 8.91 15.02 8.27
C GLN A 152 7.56 14.57 7.71
N TRP A 153 7.02 15.31 6.73
CA TRP A 153 5.78 14.95 6.05
C TRP A 153 5.86 13.56 5.41
N LYS A 154 6.96 13.26 4.72
CA LYS A 154 7.18 11.94 4.13
C LYS A 154 7.15 10.81 5.17
N SER A 155 7.74 11.04 6.34
CA SER A 155 7.71 10.08 7.44
C SER A 155 6.30 9.91 8.02
N ILE A 156 5.57 11.01 8.25
CA ILE A 156 4.19 11.00 8.76
C ILE A 156 3.27 10.24 7.81
N VAL A 157 3.28 10.58 6.52
CA VAL A 157 2.43 9.94 5.50
C VAL A 157 2.69 8.44 5.45
N LYS A 158 3.96 8.03 5.34
CA LYS A 158 4.29 6.60 5.29
C LYS A 158 3.84 5.89 6.56
N LYS A 159 4.13 6.46 7.73
CA LYS A 159 3.73 5.87 9.01
C LYS A 159 2.22 5.66 9.07
N ARG A 160 1.42 6.70 8.84
CA ARG A 160 -0.05 6.63 8.93
C ARG A 160 -0.67 5.68 7.91
N VAL A 161 -0.18 5.66 6.68
CA VAL A 161 -0.67 4.72 5.65
C VAL A 161 -0.34 3.28 6.03
N TYR A 162 0.88 2.99 6.47
CA TYR A 162 1.25 1.64 6.90
C TYR A 162 0.48 1.19 8.15
N GLU A 163 0.31 2.05 9.15
CA GLU A 163 -0.49 1.75 10.34
C GLU A 163 -1.96 1.43 9.97
N TYR A 164 -2.54 2.19 9.03
CA TYR A 164 -3.88 1.92 8.52
C TYR A 164 -3.98 0.54 7.85
N GLU A 165 -3.06 0.21 6.96
CA GLU A 165 -3.06 -1.09 6.28
C GLU A 165 -2.78 -2.25 7.24
N GLU A 166 -1.90 -2.06 8.22
CA GLU A 166 -1.66 -3.06 9.27
C GLU A 166 -2.90 -3.31 10.11
N ASN A 167 -3.66 -2.27 10.45
CA ASN A 167 -4.91 -2.42 11.18
C ASN A 167 -5.97 -3.16 10.35
N ILE A 168 -6.06 -2.89 9.04
CA ILE A 168 -6.94 -3.66 8.14
C ILE A 168 -6.51 -5.13 8.09
N LEU A 169 -5.20 -5.40 7.99
CA LEU A 169 -4.70 -6.77 8.00
C LEU A 169 -5.07 -7.47 9.30
N LYS A 170 -4.81 -6.86 10.46
CA LYS A 170 -5.17 -7.42 11.77
C LYS A 170 -6.65 -7.73 11.89
N GLN A 171 -7.52 -6.80 11.50
CA GLN A 171 -8.96 -7.03 11.47
C GLN A 171 -9.32 -8.25 10.63
N ARG A 172 -8.69 -8.44 9.46
CA ARG A 172 -8.91 -9.62 8.62
C ARG A 172 -8.35 -10.90 9.24
N LEU A 173 -7.17 -10.84 9.86
CA LEU A 173 -6.57 -11.99 10.56
C LEU A 173 -7.47 -12.49 11.70
N ASP A 174 -8.19 -11.57 12.36
CA ASP A 174 -9.08 -11.90 13.48
C ASP A 174 -10.48 -12.33 13.01
N SER A 175 -10.99 -11.78 11.90
CA SER A 175 -12.37 -12.00 11.45
C SER A 175 -12.57 -13.21 10.52
N ASP A 176 -11.51 -13.68 9.86
CA ASP A 176 -11.60 -14.59 8.72
C ASP A 176 -10.83 -15.89 8.96
N ASN A 177 -11.57 -17.00 9.06
CA ASN A 177 -11.06 -18.33 9.41
C ASN A 177 -9.92 -18.80 8.50
N ASP A 178 -9.87 -18.37 7.23
CA ASP A 178 -8.78 -18.72 6.31
C ASP A 178 -7.39 -18.30 6.85
N PHE A 179 -7.34 -17.36 7.80
CA PHE A 179 -6.10 -16.86 8.41
C PHE A 179 -5.75 -17.52 9.75
N GLU A 180 -6.52 -18.49 10.25
CA GLU A 180 -6.35 -19.05 11.60
C GLU A 180 -4.90 -19.48 11.87
N TYR A 181 -4.31 -20.26 10.97
CA TYR A 181 -2.90 -20.66 11.11
C TYR A 181 -1.91 -19.58 10.68
N PHE A 182 -2.30 -18.75 9.71
CA PHE A 182 -1.42 -17.73 9.16
C PHE A 182 -1.09 -16.66 10.20
N LYS A 183 -2.06 -16.21 11.01
CA LYS A 183 -1.89 -15.15 12.02
C LYS A 183 -0.86 -15.52 13.10
N HIS A 184 -0.68 -16.81 13.39
CA HIS A 184 0.32 -17.28 14.35
C HIS A 184 1.75 -17.25 13.80
N ILE A 185 1.90 -17.30 12.48
CA ILE A 185 3.20 -17.31 11.81
C ILE A 185 3.59 -15.90 11.35
N HIS A 186 2.61 -15.15 10.83
CA HIS A 186 2.83 -13.86 10.20
C HIS A 186 1.63 -12.92 10.42
N ASN A 187 1.83 -11.85 11.18
CA ASN A 187 0.75 -10.93 11.60
C ASN A 187 1.02 -9.44 11.28
N SER A 188 2.04 -9.16 10.48
CA SER A 188 2.53 -7.81 10.16
C SER A 188 2.69 -7.61 8.65
N ILE A 189 2.82 -6.37 8.19
CA ILE A 189 3.13 -6.09 6.78
C ILE A 189 4.65 -5.91 6.65
N GLU A 190 5.37 -7.04 6.70
CA GLU A 190 6.83 -7.04 6.57
C GLU A 190 7.35 -8.28 5.84
N PRO A 191 8.54 -8.23 5.22
CA PRO A 191 9.10 -9.41 4.56
C PRO A 191 9.25 -10.59 5.51
N HIS A 192 8.65 -11.73 5.15
CA HIS A 192 8.69 -12.93 5.96
C HIS A 192 10.13 -13.39 6.23
N ARG A 193 10.39 -13.89 7.44
CA ARG A 193 11.74 -14.29 7.89
C ARG A 193 12.39 -15.32 6.98
N ALA A 194 11.62 -16.27 6.44
CA ALA A 194 12.13 -17.28 5.49
C ALA A 194 12.73 -16.64 4.23
N TRP A 195 12.13 -15.56 3.71
CA TRP A 195 12.69 -14.82 2.59
C TRP A 195 13.95 -14.03 2.95
N THR A 196 14.01 -13.51 4.18
CA THR A 196 15.20 -12.83 4.69
C THR A 196 16.37 -13.79 4.86
N ILE A 197 16.14 -14.99 5.41
CA ILE A 197 17.15 -16.05 5.56
C ILE A 197 17.64 -16.51 4.18
N LEU A 198 16.74 -16.71 3.22
CA LEU A 198 17.10 -17.12 1.86
C LEU A 198 18.06 -16.12 1.18
N ARG A 199 17.98 -14.84 1.55
CA ARG A 199 18.89 -13.81 1.00
C ARG A 199 20.32 -13.99 1.50
N GLN A 200 20.49 -14.51 2.71
CA GLN A 200 21.80 -14.79 3.31
C GLN A 200 22.32 -16.18 2.91
N TYR A 201 21.42 -17.16 2.78
CA TYR A 201 21.75 -18.56 2.49
C TYR A 201 20.95 -19.08 1.27
N PRO A 202 21.39 -18.79 0.03
CA PRO A 202 20.69 -19.20 -1.19
C PRO A 202 20.49 -20.70 -1.35
N SER A 203 21.31 -21.53 -0.70
CA SER A 203 21.19 -23.00 -0.70
C SER A 203 19.89 -23.49 -0.06
N LEU A 204 19.25 -22.69 0.80
CA LEU A 204 18.00 -23.02 1.48
C LEU A 204 16.74 -22.66 0.68
N ASN A 205 16.86 -22.45 -0.64
CA ASN A 205 15.75 -22.01 -1.51
C ASN A 205 14.53 -22.94 -1.42
N PHE A 206 14.76 -24.24 -1.46
CA PHE A 206 13.68 -25.22 -1.40
C PHE A 206 12.93 -25.14 -0.06
N GLN A 207 13.68 -25.12 1.05
CA GLN A 207 13.15 -25.04 2.40
C GLN A 207 12.37 -23.74 2.63
N ALA A 208 12.92 -22.60 2.19
CA ALA A 208 12.26 -21.31 2.32
C ALA A 208 10.95 -21.26 1.53
N LYS A 209 10.95 -21.76 0.28
CA LYS A 209 9.73 -21.86 -0.52
C LYS A 209 8.70 -22.79 0.10
N PHE A 210 9.13 -23.92 0.62
CA PHE A 210 8.26 -24.89 1.28
C PHE A 210 7.58 -24.28 2.51
N ILE A 211 8.35 -23.63 3.39
CA ILE A 211 7.83 -22.91 4.56
C ILE A 211 6.79 -21.88 4.13
N ILE A 212 7.11 -21.03 3.14
CA ILE A 212 6.19 -19.99 2.67
C ILE A 212 4.92 -20.58 2.07
N SER A 213 5.04 -21.69 1.33
CA SER A 213 3.91 -22.38 0.74
C SER A 213 3.00 -22.96 1.82
N LEU A 214 3.56 -23.59 2.85
CA LEU A 214 2.81 -24.04 4.02
C LEU A 214 2.09 -22.86 4.71
N CYS A 215 2.78 -21.75 4.95
CA CYS A 215 2.17 -20.59 5.60
C CYS A 215 0.98 -20.04 4.79
N ALA A 216 1.17 -19.89 3.47
CA ALA A 216 0.20 -19.21 2.62
C ALA A 216 -0.97 -20.10 2.17
N LEU A 217 -0.76 -21.41 2.05
CA LEU A 217 -1.72 -22.34 1.44
C LEU A 217 -2.50 -23.19 2.43
N VAL A 218 -1.98 -23.41 3.64
CA VAL A 218 -2.69 -24.19 4.65
C VAL A 218 -3.95 -23.43 5.08
N ARG A 219 -5.07 -24.15 5.10
CA ARG A 219 -6.38 -23.67 5.56
C ARG A 219 -6.82 -24.53 6.75
N PRO A 220 -7.63 -23.98 7.68
CA PRO A 220 -8.34 -24.82 8.62
C PRO A 220 -9.17 -25.85 7.85
N SER A 221 -9.22 -27.09 8.35
CA SER A 221 -10.22 -28.05 7.92
C SER A 221 -11.59 -27.41 8.14
N GLU A 222 -12.46 -27.41 7.12
CA GLU A 222 -13.87 -27.15 7.35
C GLU A 222 -14.33 -28.13 8.44
N PRO A 223 -15.09 -27.70 9.46
CA PRO A 223 -15.76 -28.67 10.31
C PRO A 223 -16.57 -29.54 9.37
N ASP A 224 -16.35 -30.86 9.43
CA ASP A 224 -17.11 -31.80 8.64
C ASP A 224 -18.58 -31.43 8.77
N ALA A 225 -19.24 -31.20 7.63
CA ALA A 225 -20.69 -31.15 7.56
C ALA A 225 -21.23 -32.56 7.85
N GLU A 226 -20.98 -33.06 9.06
CA GLU A 226 -21.55 -34.27 9.58
C GLU A 226 -22.86 -33.92 10.29
N GLN A 227 -23.93 -34.27 9.58
CA GLN A 227 -25.19 -34.82 10.10
C GLN A 227 -26.13 -33.85 10.84
N TYR A 228 -27.03 -33.23 10.06
CA TYR A 228 -28.46 -33.17 10.40
C TYR A 228 -29.32 -33.31 9.13
#